data_AF-A0A6A8LU31-F1
#
_entry.id   AF-A0A6A8LU31-F1
#
_cell.length_a   1.000
_cell.length_b   1.000
_cell.length_c   1.000
_cell.angle_alpha   90.00
_cell.angle_beta   90.00
_cell.angle_gamma   90.00
#
_symmetry.space_group_name_H-M   'P 1'
#
loop_
_entity.id
_entity.type
_entity.pdbx_description
1 polymer ?
#
loop_
_entity_poly.entity_id
_entity_poly.type
_entity_poly.pdbx_seq_one_letter_code
_entity_poly.pdbx_strand_id
1 'polypeptide(L)' 'MSITLAQGLGLAIFAVLAGLDSWLEVFYIFRPIISCTIAGLILGDLRLGVIAGGLTELAFAGLTPAGG' A
#
# COMPACT_ATOMS: atom_id res chain seq x y z
N MET A 1 15.24 -12.72 0.11
CA MET A 1 14.07 -13.35 -0.52
C MET A 1 14.07 -12.95 -1.99
N SER A 2 13.97 -13.90 -2.91
CA SER A 2 13.83 -13.60 -4.35
C SER A 2 12.36 -13.33 -4.65
N ILE A 3 12.08 -12.24 -5.36
CA ILE A 3 10.72 -11.93 -5.84
C ILE A 3 10.52 -12.66 -7.16
N THR A 4 9.43 -13.42 -7.28
CA THR A 4 9.08 -14.08 -8.54
C THR A 4 8.48 -13.08 -9.55
N LEU A 5 8.55 -13.40 -10.84
CA LEU A 5 7.97 -12.55 -11.89
C LEU A 5 6.47 -12.28 -11.66
N ALA A 6 5.72 -13.29 -11.21
CA ALA A 6 4.29 -13.16 -10.92
C ALA A 6 4.01 -12.19 -9.77
N GLN A 7 4.81 -12.23 -8.70
CA GLN A 7 4.69 -11.30 -7.58
C GLN A 7 5.05 -9.88 -8.00
N GLY A 8 6.12 -9.71 -8.79
CA GLY A 8 6.51 -8.41 -9.33
C GLY A 8 5.41 -7.80 -10.22
N LEU A 9 4.80 -8.61 -11.09
CA LEU A 9 3.71 -8.16 -11.96
C LEU A 9 2.46 -7.80 -11.14
N GLY A 10 2.10 -8.62 -10.15
CA GLY A 10 0.99 -8.33 -9.24
C GLY A 10 1.19 -7.02 -8.47
N LEU A 11 2.42 -6.79 -7.99
CA LEU A 11 2.78 -5.55 -7.28
C LEU A 11 2.68 -4.33 -8.21
N ALA A 12 3.16 -4.46 -9.45
CA ALA A 12 3.10 -3.39 -10.44
C ALA A 12 1.66 -3.01 -10.81
N ILE A 13 0.81 -4.01 -11.07
CA ILE A 13 -0.61 -3.78 -11.37
C ILE A 13 -1.30 -3.07 -10.19
N PHE A 14 -1.08 -3.58 -8.97
CA PHE A 14 -1.66 -2.96 -7.78
C PHE A 14 -1.16 -1.52 -7.57
N ALA A 15 0.13 -1.26 -7.77
CA ALA A 15 0.71 0.08 -7.65
C ALA A 15 0.10 1.08 -8.64
N VAL A 16 -0.19 0.66 -9.88
CA VAL A 16 -0.89 1.51 -10.87
C VAL A 16 -2.30 1.83 -10.41
N LEU A 17 -3.06 0.83 -9.91
CA LEU A 17 -4.42 1.05 -9.41
C LEU A 17 -4.46 1.97 -8.19
N ALA A 18 -3.58 1.74 -7.22
CA ALA A 18 -3.46 2.58 -6.03
C ALA A 18 -3.02 4.01 -6.40
N GLY A 19 -2.12 4.16 -7.37
CA GLY A 19 -1.70 5.47 -7.88
C GLY A 19 -2.81 6.20 -8.65
N LEU A 20 -3.67 5.50 -9.37
CA LEU A 20 -4.85 6.12 -9.99
C LEU A 20 -5.86 6.58 -8.93
N ASP A 21 -6.11 5.75 -7.92
CA ASP A 21 -7.04 6.09 -6.85
C ASP A 21 -6.51 7.23 -5.94
N SER A 22 -5.20 7.43 -5.83
CA SER A 22 -4.66 8.60 -5.10
C SER A 22 -4.96 9.94 -5.76
N TRP A 23 -5.36 9.94 -7.05
CA TRP A 23 -5.78 11.15 -7.76
C TRP A 23 -7.30 11.32 -7.73
N LEU A 24 -8.02 10.20 -7.78
CA LEU A 24 -9.48 10.19 -7.80
C LEU A 24 -10.08 10.30 -6.38
N GLU A 25 -9.37 9.78 -5.38
CA GLU A 25 -9.75 9.72 -3.97
C GLU A 25 -11.15 9.13 -3.71
N VAL A 26 -11.55 8.14 -4.52
CA VAL A 26 -12.89 7.53 -4.43
C VAL A 26 -12.90 6.39 -3.43
N PHE A 27 -11.89 5.51 -3.48
CA PHE A 27 -11.84 4.29 -2.66
C PHE A 27 -10.81 4.36 -1.53
N TYR A 28 -9.87 5.31 -1.60
CA TYR A 28 -8.76 5.47 -0.66
C TYR A 28 -7.88 4.21 -0.53
N ILE A 29 -7.73 3.42 -1.59
CA ILE A 29 -6.88 2.23 -1.63
C ILE A 29 -5.39 2.56 -1.61
N PHE A 30 -5.04 3.82 -1.89
CA PHE A 30 -3.68 4.33 -1.75
C PHE A 30 -3.25 4.46 -0.28
N ARG A 31 -4.20 4.43 0.67
CA ARG A 31 -3.89 4.54 2.10
C ARG A 31 -2.87 3.49 2.53
N PRO A 32 -1.83 3.87 3.28
CA PRO A 32 -0.76 2.96 3.68
C PRO A 32 -1.24 1.65 4.33
N ILE A 33 -2.31 1.69 5.14
CA ILE A 33 -2.86 0.47 5.75
C ILE A 33 -3.36 -0.55 4.71
N ILE A 34 -3.93 -0.08 3.60
CA ILE A 34 -4.43 -0.94 2.52
C ILE A 34 -3.29 -1.35 1.61
N SER A 35 -2.49 -0.38 1.15
CA SER A 35 -1.45 -0.62 0.16
C SER A 35 -0.34 -1.53 0.65
N CYS A 36 0.12 -1.36 1.91
CA CYS A 36 1.12 -2.25 2.50
C CYS A 36 0.55 -3.65 2.80
N THR A 37 -0.73 -3.76 3.18
CA THR A 37 -1.37 -5.06 3.43
C THR A 37 -1.47 -5.88 2.14
N ILE A 38 -1.88 -5.25 1.03
CA ILE A 38 -1.93 -5.89 -0.29
C ILE A 38 -0.52 -6.26 -0.77
N ALA A 39 0.47 -5.38 -0.58
CA ALA A 39 1.86 -5.68 -0.92
C ALA A 39 2.39 -6.91 -0.14
N GLY A 40 2.11 -7.00 1.17
CA GLY A 40 2.46 -8.17 1.98
C GLY A 40 1.76 -9.44 1.52
N LEU A 41 0.48 -9.35 1.14
CA LEU A 41 -0.26 -10.48 0.56
C LEU A 41 0.38 -10.98 -0.75
N ILE A 42 0.75 -10.08 -1.66
CA ILE A 42 1.40 -10.42 -2.93
C ILE A 42 2.77 -11.06 -2.69
N LEU A 43 3.53 -10.52 -1.74
CA LEU A 43 4.87 -11.03 -1.40
C LEU A 43 4.83 -12.32 -0.54
N GLY A 44 3.67 -12.73 -0.05
CA GLY A 44 3.46 -13.96 0.73
C GLY A 44 3.65 -13.81 2.24
N ASP A 45 3.81 -12.58 2.75
CA ASP A 45 3.87 -12.27 4.18
C ASP A 45 2.86 -11.19 4.54
N LEU A 46 1.62 -11.64 4.79
CA LEU A 46 0.51 -10.77 5.17
C LEU A 46 0.77 -10.07 6.51
N ARG A 47 1.41 -10.75 7.46
CA ARG A 47 1.64 -10.21 8.80
C ARG A 47 2.61 -9.05 8.74
N LEU A 48 3.70 -9.20 7.99
CA LEU A 48 4.64 -8.10 7.74
C LEU A 48 3.95 -6.93 7.04
N GLY A 49 3.11 -7.20 6.03
CA GLY A 49 2.33 -6.18 5.32
C GLY A 49 1.41 -5.36 6.22
N VAL A 50 0.66 -6.03 7.12
CA VAL A 50 -0.24 -5.35 8.07
C VAL A 50 0.54 -4.53 9.09
N ILE A 51 1.64 -5.06 9.62
CA ILE A 51 2.49 -4.32 10.57
C ILE A 51 3.10 -3.08 9.90
N ALA A 52 3.65 -3.25 8.70
CA ALA A 52 4.19 -2.14 7.91
C ALA A 52 3.11 -1.10 7.61
N GLY A 53 1.92 -1.54 7.19
CA GLY A 53 0.77 -0.66 6.92
C GLY A 53 0.29 0.12 8.14
N GLY A 54 0.21 -0.52 9.31
CA GLY A 54 -0.13 0.16 10.55
C GLY A 54 0.89 1.23 10.94
N LEU A 55 2.18 0.92 10.82
CA LEU A 55 3.26 1.87 11.09
C LEU A 55 3.26 3.05 10.12
N THR A 56 3.10 2.79 8.83
CA THR A 56 3.09 3.84 7.80
C THR A 56 1.83 4.68 7.86
N GLU A 57 0.67 4.12 8.22
CA GLU A 57 -0.57 4.89 8.42
C GLU A 57 -0.45 5.84 9.61
N LEU A 58 0.16 5.38 10.71
CA LEU A 58 0.43 6.23 11.89
C LEU A 58 1.40 7.38 11.55
N ALA A 59 2.45 7.08 10.76
CA ALA A 59 3.36 8.12 10.27
C ALA A 59 2.65 9.08 9.31
N PHE A 60 1.80 8.56 8.42
CA PHE A 60 1.04 9.34 7.45
C PHE A 60 0.07 10.32 8.13
N ALA A 61 -0.65 9.89 9.17
CA ALA A 61 -1.51 10.76 9.96
C ALA A 61 -0.74 11.93 10.62
N GLY A 62 0.55 11.74 10.92
CA GLY A 62 1.42 12.82 11.43
C GLY A 62 1.98 13.75 10.35
N LEU A 63 1.98 13.32 9.08
CA LEU A 63 2.53 14.04 7.94
C LEU A 63 1.48 14.79 7.12
N THR A 64 0.20 14.41 7.22
CA THR A 64 -0.88 15.15 6.56
C THR A 64 -0.97 16.57 7.14
N PRO A 65 -0.85 17.63 6.32
CA PRO A 65 -1.09 18.99 6.78
C PRO A 65 -2.49 19.09 7.38
N ALA A 66 -2.61 19.48 8.65
CA ALA A 66 -3.88 19.87 9.24
C ALA A 66 -4.25 21.26 8.68
N GLY A 67 -4.72 21.29 7.43
CA GLY A 67 -4.97 22.51 6.66
C GLY A 67 -4.26 22.41 5.32
N GLY A 68 -5.05 22.36 4.25
CA GLY A 68 -4.60 22.11 2.87
C GLY A 68 -3.52 23.06 2.36
#